data_AF-A0A183E4G4-F1
#
_entry.id   AF-A0A183E4G4-F1
#
_cell.length_a   1.000
_cell.length_b   1.000
_cell.length_c   1.000
_cell.angle_alpha   90.00
_cell.angle_beta   90.00
_cell.angle_gamma   90.00
#
_symmetry.space_group_name_H-M   'P 1'
#
loop_
_entity.id
_entity.type
_entity.pdbx_description
1 polymer ?
#
loop_
_entity_poly.entity_id
_entity_poly.type
_entity_poly.pdbx_seq_one_letter_code
_entity_poly.pdbx_strand_id
1 'polypeptide(L)' 'LGSKFLLGEYEYDVNGRALQTFRVQNELSEPTSIIELVVLSNWDSDYTCLYRFRVHGQKAN' A
#
# COMPACT_ATOMS: atom_id res chain seq x y z
N LEU A 1 13.30 -0.20 17.32
CA LEU A 1 12.62 -0.38 16.02
C LEU A 1 11.16 0.03 16.24
N GLY A 2 10.75 1.18 15.69
CA GLY A 2 9.44 1.78 15.97
C GLY A 2 8.27 0.84 15.63
N SER A 3 7.18 0.92 16.38
CA SER A 3 5.98 0.10 16.16
C SER A 3 5.46 0.32 14.74
N LYS A 4 5.28 -0.75 13.98
CA LYS A 4 4.54 -0.71 12.71
C LYS A 4 3.06 -0.50 13.02
N PHE A 5 2.40 0.34 12.23
CA PHE A 5 0.95 0.54 12.28
C PHE A 5 0.35 0.13 10.94
N LEU A 6 -0.65 -0.76 10.95
CA LEU A 6 -1.27 -1.28 9.74
C LEU A 6 -2.22 -0.24 9.15
N LEU A 7 -1.89 0.34 8.01
CA LEU A 7 -2.75 1.30 7.30
C LEU A 7 -3.94 0.65 6.57
N GLY A 8 -3.78 -0.62 6.20
CA GLY A 8 -4.81 -1.40 5.53
C GLY A 8 -4.22 -2.57 4.75
N GLU A 9 -5.09 -3.47 4.34
CA GLU A 9 -4.78 -4.64 3.53
C GLU A 9 -5.66 -4.62 2.28
N TYR A 10 -5.05 -4.90 1.13
CA TYR A 10 -5.68 -4.72 -0.17
C TYR A 10 -5.30 -5.84 -1.12
N GLU A 11 -6.14 -6.05 -2.13
CA GLU A 11 -5.90 -6.95 -3.24
C GLU A 11 -5.87 -6.15 -4.54
N TYR A 12 -4.82 -6.32 -5.33
CA TYR A 12 -4.76 -5.77 -6.69
C TYR A 12 -5.47 -6.72 -7.64
N ASP A 13 -6.58 -6.28 -8.24
CA ASP A 13 -7.36 -7.13 -9.15
C ASP A 13 -6.69 -7.23 -10.53
N VAL A 14 -6.23 -8.42 -10.90
CA VAL A 14 -5.59 -8.66 -12.21
C VAL A 14 -6.52 -8.42 -13.41
N ASN A 15 -7.83 -8.54 -13.20
CA ASN A 15 -8.84 -8.29 -14.24
C ASN A 15 -9.33 -6.84 -14.25
N GLY A 16 -8.90 -6.03 -13.27
CA GLY A 16 -9.27 -4.64 -13.12
C GLY A 16 -8.49 -3.69 -14.04
N ARG A 17 -8.63 -2.38 -13.79
CA ARG A 17 -7.81 -1.38 -14.49
C ARG A 17 -6.35 -1.48 -14.05
N ALA A 18 -5.42 -1.19 -14.96
CA ALA A 18 -3.98 -1.23 -14.66
C ALA A 18 -3.54 -0.27 -13.53
N LEU A 19 -4.16 0.91 -13.44
CA LEU A 19 -3.96 1.83 -12.32
C LEU A 19 -5.10 1.65 -11.32
N GLN A 20 -4.79 1.13 -10.14
CA GLN A 20 -5.73 0.96 -9.03
C GLN A 20 -5.33 1.86 -7.87
N THR A 21 -6.33 2.36 -7.14
CA THR A 21 -6.12 3.24 -5.98
C THR A 21 -6.95 2.71 -4.83
N PHE A 22 -6.32 2.60 -3.67
CA PHE A 22 -6.92 2.05 -2.46
C PHE A 22 -6.97 3.15 -1.41
N ARG A 23 -8.12 3.29 -0.74
CA ARG A 23 -8.29 4.22 0.38
C ARG A 23 -7.77 3.55 1.66
N VAL A 24 -7.08 4.34 2.49
CA VAL A 24 -6.61 3.92 3.82
C VAL A 24 -7.80 3.37 4.63
N GLN A 25 -7.60 2.22 5.27
CA GLN A 25 -8.61 1.58 6.12
C GLN A 25 -8.47 2.02 7.58
N ASN A 26 -7.22 2.17 8.06
CA ASN A 26 -6.91 2.63 9.41
C ASN A 26 -6.16 3.95 9.34
N GLU A 27 -6.82 5.03 9.74
CA GLU A 27 -6.21 6.37 9.73
C GLU A 27 -5.13 6.49 10.81
N LEU A 28 -4.02 7.13 10.45
CA LEU A 28 -2.99 7.50 11.40
C LEU A 28 -3.46 8.70 12.22
N SER A 29 -3.18 8.68 13.52
CA SER A 29 -3.35 9.87 14.37
C SER A 29 -2.31 10.95 14.07
N GLU A 30 -1.13 10.55 13.56
CA GLU A 30 0.00 11.45 13.31
C GLU A 30 0.61 11.21 11.91
N PRO A 31 1.14 12.26 11.24
CA PRO A 31 1.81 12.11 9.96
C PRO A 31 3.05 11.19 10.02
N THR A 32 3.28 10.41 8.97
CA THR A 32 4.51 9.61 8.79
C THR A 32 5.22 9.95 7.50
N SER A 33 6.55 9.89 7.52
CA SER A 33 7.41 10.01 6.33
C SER A 33 7.82 8.65 5.75
N ILE A 34 7.57 7.55 6.47
CA ILE A 34 7.98 6.20 6.09
C ILE A 34 6.72 5.34 5.92
N ILE A 35 6.65 4.66 4.77
CA ILE A 35 5.62 3.70 4.42
C ILE A 35 6.28 2.39 4.02
N GLU A 36 5.73 1.28 4.49
CA GLU A 36 6.14 -0.07 4.13
C GLU A 36 5.05 -0.72 3.29
N LEU A 37 5.42 -1.24 2.12
CA LEU A 37 4.55 -2.09 1.29
C LEU A 37 4.97 -3.54 1.52
N VAL A 38 4.05 -4.36 2.03
CA VAL A 38 4.25 -5.80 2.19
C VAL A 38 3.38 -6.53 1.19
N VAL A 39 3.99 -7.28 0.27
CA VAL A 39 3.25 -8.12 -0.69
C VAL A 39 3.06 -9.50 -0.06
N LEU A 40 1.81 -9.91 0.13
CA LEU A 40 1.46 -11.18 0.78
C LEU A 40 1.41 -12.36 -0.21
N SER A 41 1.00 -12.11 -1.45
CA SER A 41 0.86 -13.10 -2.52
C SER A 41 0.97 -12.42 -3.89
N ASN A 42 0.99 -13.22 -4.95
CA ASN A 42 0.87 -12.76 -6.34
C ASN A 42 -0.11 -13.66 -7.12
N TRP A 43 -0.28 -13.37 -8.40
CA TRP A 43 -1.18 -14.10 -9.30
C TRP A 43 -0.50 -15.34 -9.91
N ASP A 44 -0.12 -16.30 -9.06
CA ASP A 44 0.46 -17.61 -9.41
C ASP A 44 1.75 -17.54 -10.26
N SER A 45 2.66 -16.63 -9.90
CA SER A 45 3.96 -16.44 -10.57
C SER A 45 5.12 -16.74 -9.63
N ASP A 46 6.22 -17.27 -10.17
CA ASP A 46 7.46 -17.54 -9.43
C ASP A 46 8.08 -16.28 -8.81
N TYR A 47 7.76 -15.11 -9.39
CA TYR A 47 8.27 -13.82 -8.95
C TYR A 47 7.16 -12.77 -8.94
N THR A 48 7.33 -11.77 -8.07
CA THR A 48 6.45 -10.61 -7.99
C THR A 48 7.14 -9.41 -8.62
N CYS A 49 6.50 -8.81 -9.62
CA CYS A 49 6.94 -7.56 -10.25
C CYS A 49 6.10 -6.38 -9.75
N LEU A 50 6.75 -5.35 -9.23
CA LEU A 50 6.09 -4.10 -8.84
C LEU A 50 6.45 -2.99 -9.83
N TYR A 51 5.47 -2.51 -10.59
CA TYR A 51 5.69 -1.43 -11.56
C TYR A 51 5.81 -0.06 -10.89
N ARG A 52 4.78 0.35 -10.13
CA ARG A 52 4.76 1.66 -9.47
C ARG A 52 3.82 1.67 -8.28
N PHE A 53 4.38 2.01 -7.12
CA PHE A 53 3.61 2.34 -5.93
C PHE A 53 3.54 3.85 -5.76
N ARG A 54 2.36 4.38 -5.38
CA ARG A 54 2.14 5.80 -5.11
C ARG A 54 1.49 5.94 -3.75
N VAL A 55 2.00 6.88 -2.95
CA VAL A 55 1.40 7.27 -1.68
C VAL A 55 0.81 8.66 -1.86
N HIS A 56 -0.44 8.82 -1.43
CA HIS A 56 -1.15 10.08 -1.44
C HIS A 56 -1.49 10.47 -0.02
N GLY A 57 -1.37 11.76 0.31
CA GLY A 57 -1.67 12.29 1.63
C GLY A 57 -1.62 13.80 1.65
N GLN A 58 -1.95 14.38 2.79
CA GLN A 58 -1.77 15.80 3.06
C GLN A 58 -0.43 15.99 3.78
N LYS A 59 0.29 17.07 3.47
CA LYS A 59 1.50 17.41 4.24
C LYS A 59 1.09 17.83 5.65
N ALA A 60 1.91 17.46 6.63
CA ALA A 60 1.84 18.07 7.94
C ALA A 60 2.05 19.59 7.80
N ASN A 61 1.27 20.38 8.52
CA ASN A 61 1.45 21.83 8.61
C ASN A 61 2.68 22.17 9.44
#